data_AF-A0A6V7I5S0-F1
#
_entry.id   AF-A0A6V7I5S0-F1
#
_cell.length_a   1.000
_cell.length_b   1.000
_cell.length_c   1.000
_cell.angle_alpha   90.00
_cell.angle_beta   90.00
_cell.angle_gamma   90.00
#
_symmetry.space_group_name_H-M   'P 1'
#
loop_
_entity.id
_entity.type
_entity.pdbx_description
1 polymer ?
#
loop_
_entity_poly.entity_id
_entity_poly.type
_entity_poly.pdbx_seq_one_letter_code
_entity_poly.pdbx_strand_id
1 'polypeptide(L)'
;VDDQMKLLQHSWSDMLVLDHLHQRLHNNLPDETTLHNGQKFDLLCLGLLGVPSLADLFNDLSVKLQELKFDISDYICVKFLMLLNH
;
A
#
# COMPACT_ATOMS: atom_id res chain seq x y z
N VAL A 1 -4.37 -16.09 20.58
CA VAL A 1 -4.66 -16.12 19.14
C VAL A 1 -5.75 -15.12 18.81
N ASP A 2 -6.83 -15.05 19.58
CA ASP A 2 -7.94 -14.11 19.36
C ASP A 2 -7.51 -12.64 19.18
N ASP A 3 -6.66 -12.11 20.05
CA ASP A 3 -6.26 -10.69 19.94
C ASP A 3 -5.38 -10.44 18.70
N GLN A 4 -4.51 -11.40 18.33
CA GLN A 4 -3.73 -11.31 17.10
C GLN A 4 -4.63 -11.31 15.86
N MET A 5 -5.67 -12.14 15.84
CA MET A 5 -6.64 -12.18 14.75
C MET A 5 -7.43 -10.87 14.66
N LYS A 6 -7.83 -10.30 15.80
CA LYS A 6 -8.52 -8.99 15.83
C LYS A 6 -7.65 -7.86 15.28
N LEU A 7 -6.38 -7.79 15.69
CA LEU A 7 -5.44 -6.79 15.19
C LEU A 7 -5.30 -6.88 13.67
N LEU A 8 -5.13 -8.10 13.13
CA LEU A 8 -5.05 -8.31 11.68
C LEU A 8 -6.35 -7.98 10.96
N GLN A 9 -7.50 -8.40 11.50
CA GLN A 9 -8.82 -8.10 10.93
C GLN A 9 -9.10 -6.59 10.88
N HIS A 10 -8.55 -5.82 11.81
CA HIS A 10 -8.69 -4.37 11.83
C HIS A 10 -7.73 -3.66 10.88
N SER A 11 -6.47 -4.12 10.80
CA SER A 11 -5.38 -3.38 10.13
C SER A 11 -5.00 -3.88 8.74
N TRP A 12 -5.57 -4.98 8.24
CA TRP A 12 -5.13 -5.59 6.98
C TRP A 12 -5.21 -4.64 5.77
N SER A 13 -6.31 -3.89 5.62
CA SER A 13 -6.50 -2.99 4.47
C SER A 13 -5.48 -1.85 4.49
N ASP A 14 -5.27 -1.30 5.67
CA ASP A 14 -4.33 -0.22 5.94
C ASP A 14 -2.89 -0.66 5.62
N MET A 15 -2.50 -1.86 6.07
CA MET A 15 -1.21 -2.45 5.76
C MET A 15 -1.02 -2.73 4.27
N LEU A 16 -2.07 -3.17 3.54
CA LEU A 16 -1.98 -3.41 2.10
C LEU A 16 -1.75 -2.12 1.31
N VAL A 17 -2.44 -1.04 1.67
CA VAL A 17 -2.23 0.28 1.06
C VAL A 17 -0.81 0.78 1.33
N LEU A 18 -0.33 0.65 2.57
CA LEU A 18 1.05 1.01 2.95
C LEU A 18 2.09 0.19 2.17
N ASP A 19 1.89 -1.12 2.06
CA ASP A 19 2.77 -2.02 1.31
C ASP A 19 2.82 -1.61 -0.18
N HIS A 20 1.68 -1.25 -0.76
CA HIS A 20 1.63 -0.79 -2.15
C HIS A 20 2.36 0.54 -2.37
N LEU A 21 2.18 1.50 -1.46
CA LEU A 21 2.92 2.78 -1.47
C LEU A 21 4.42 2.55 -1.39
N HIS A 22 4.87 1.69 -0.46
CA HIS A 22 6.28 1.36 -0.32
C HIS A 22 6.87 0.73 -1.58
N GLN A 23 6.16 -0.23 -2.20
CA GLN A 23 6.60 -0.84 -3.45
C GLN A 23 6.69 0.16 -4.60
N ARG A 24 5.73 1.08 -4.70
CA ARG A 24 5.75 2.13 -5.73
C ARG A 24 6.92 3.10 -5.54
N LEU A 25 7.14 3.56 -4.30
CA LEU A 25 8.17 4.55 -3.98
C LEU A 25 9.60 4.01 -4.05
N HIS A 26 9.82 2.77 -3.59
CA HIS A 26 11.17 2.24 -3.41
C HIS A 26 11.57 1.19 -4.44
N ASN A 27 10.60 0.47 -5.01
CA ASN A 27 10.86 -0.66 -5.92
C ASN A 27 10.34 -0.40 -7.34
N ASN A 28 9.87 0.82 -7.63
CA ASN A 28 9.36 1.24 -8.94
C ASN A 28 8.25 0.32 -9.47
N LEU A 29 7.32 -0.09 -8.60
CA LEU A 29 6.17 -0.89 -9.01
C LEU A 29 5.34 -0.13 -10.07
N PRO A 30 5.15 -0.69 -11.28
CA PRO A 30 4.40 -0.03 -12.34
C PRO A 30 2.89 -0.08 -12.10
N ASP A 31 2.16 0.82 -12.76
CA ASP A 31 0.69 0.91 -12.68
C ASP A 31 0.00 -0.28 -13.36
N GLU A 32 0.63 -0.84 -14.39
CA GLU A 32 0.12 -2.00 -15.12
C GLU A 32 1.22 -3.02 -15.41
N THR A 33 0.80 -4.28 -15.56
CA THR A 33 1.66 -5.37 -16.06
C THR A 33 0.91 -6.22 -17.08
N THR A 34 1.63 -6.83 -18.01
CA THR A 34 1.04 -7.75 -18.99
C THR A 34 1.20 -9.18 -18.50
N LEU A 35 0.08 -9.87 -18.29
CA LEU A 35 0.05 -11.27 -17.88
C LEU A 35 0.44 -12.20 -19.05
N HIS A 36 0.82 -13.44 -18.73
CA HIS A 36 1.23 -14.44 -19.73
C HIS A 36 0.17 -14.74 -20.81
N ASN A 37 -1.10 -14.45 -20.53
CA ASN A 37 -2.21 -14.61 -21.46
C ASN A 37 -2.48 -13.35 -22.33
N GLY A 38 -1.63 -12.32 -22.22
CA GLY A 38 -1.74 -11.06 -22.96
C GLY A 38 -2.69 -10.04 -22.33
N GLN A 39 -3.35 -10.35 -21.21
CA GLN A 39 -4.20 -9.38 -20.51
C GLN A 39 -3.35 -8.35 -19.77
N LYS A 40 -3.77 -7.08 -19.82
CA LYS A 40 -3.24 -6.04 -18.95
C LYS A 40 -3.89 -6.14 -17.57
N PHE A 41 -3.06 -6.15 -16.54
CA PHE A 41 -3.48 -6.15 -15.16
C PHE A 41 -3.12 -4.79 -14.54
N ASP A 42 -4.13 -4.09 -14.05
CA ASP A 42 -3.98 -2.81 -13.36
C ASP A 42 -3.51 -3.06 -11.92
N LEU A 43 -2.22 -2.87 -11.69
CA LEU A 43 -1.58 -2.99 -10.39
C LEU A 43 -1.95 -1.82 -9.49
N LEU A 44 -2.16 -0.61 -10.03
CA LEU A 44 -2.60 0.53 -9.23
C LEU A 44 -3.96 0.23 -8.57
N CYS A 45 -4.89 -0.36 -9.32
CA CYS A 45 -6.19 -0.76 -8.79
C CYS A 45 -6.10 -1.74 -7.60
N LEU A 46 -5.06 -2.58 -7.54
CA LEU A 46 -4.77 -3.44 -6.39
C LEU A 46 -4.43 -2.62 -5.14
N GLY A 47 -3.59 -1.58 -5.29
CA GLY A 47 -3.26 -0.64 -4.21
C GLY A 47 -4.43 0.21 -3.75
N LEU A 48 -5.40 0.43 -4.64
CA LEU A 48 -6.64 1.15 -4.35
C LEU A 48 -7.76 0.23 -3.83
N LEU A 49 -7.48 -1.05 -3.58
CA LEU A 49 -8.45 -2.05 -3.12
C LEU A 49 -9.71 -2.11 -4.01
N GLY A 50 -9.55 -1.87 -5.31
CA GLY A 50 -10.65 -1.87 -6.27
C GLY A 50 -11.47 -0.58 -6.34
N VAL A 51 -10.97 0.54 -5.79
CA VAL A 51 -11.67 1.85 -5.76
C VAL A 51 -10.90 2.90 -6.58
N PRO A 52 -11.10 2.98 -7.92
CA PRO A 52 -10.33 3.88 -8.79
C PRO A 52 -10.47 5.37 -8.46
N SER A 53 -11.57 5.79 -7.84
CA SER A 53 -11.78 7.18 -7.44
C SER A 53 -10.83 7.66 -6.33
N LEU A 54 -10.07 6.76 -5.71
CA LEU A 54 -9.04 7.10 -4.73
C LEU A 54 -7.65 7.34 -5.37
N ALA A 55 -7.51 7.21 -6.68
CA ALA A 55 -6.22 7.34 -7.37
C ALA A 55 -5.53 8.69 -7.09
N ASP A 56 -6.29 9.80 -7.14
CA ASP A 56 -5.73 11.14 -6.90
C ASP A 56 -5.22 11.27 -5.45
N LEU A 57 -6.00 10.80 -4.48
CA LEU A 57 -5.61 10.79 -3.07
C LEU A 57 -4.36 9.93 -2.83
N PHE A 58 -4.28 8.78 -3.48
CA PHE A 58 -3.13 7.87 -3.39
C PHE A 58 -1.85 8.50 -3.98
N ASN A 59 -1.98 9.18 -5.11
CA ASN A 59 -0.88 9.91 -5.74
C ASN A 59 -0.41 11.09 -4.87
N ASP A 60 -1.34 11.88 -4.33
CA ASP A 60 -1.01 12.97 -3.40
C ASP A 60 -0.27 12.46 -2.16
N LEU A 61 -0.70 11.32 -1.61
CA LEU A 61 -0.01 10.68 -0.50
C LEU A 61 1.39 10.20 -0.89
N SER A 62 1.54 9.58 -2.07
CA SER A 62 2.84 9.14 -2.59
C SER A 62 3.81 10.32 -2.72
N VAL A 63 3.36 11.46 -3.25
CA VAL A 63 4.16 12.68 -3.37
C VAL A 63 4.59 13.19 -2.00
N LYS A 64 3.68 13.28 -1.03
CA LYS A 64 4.00 13.73 0.33
C LYS A 64 5.02 12.82 1.02
N LEU A 65 4.88 11.50 0.88
CA LEU A 65 5.85 10.54 1.44
C LEU A 65 7.23 10.70 0.78
N GLN A 66 7.27 10.95 -0.53
CA GLN A 66 8.52 11.22 -1.24
C GLN A 66 9.18 12.52 -0.77
N GLU A 67 8.41 13.59 -0.56
CA GLU A 67 8.90 14.86 0.00
C GLU A 67 9.46 14.71 1.42
N LEU A 68 8.83 13.87 2.23
CA LEU A 68 9.29 13.52 3.58
C LEU A 68 10.53 12.61 3.59
N LYS A 69 10.97 12.13 2.42
CA LYS A 69 12.03 11.12 2.27
C LYS A 69 11.72 9.86 3.07
N PHE A 70 10.46 9.46 3.09
CA PHE A 70 10.00 8.25 3.74
C PHE A 70 10.87 7.07 3.30
N ASP A 71 11.48 6.37 4.25
CA ASP A 71 12.42 5.28 3.97
C ASP A 71 11.93 3.91 4.46
N ILE A 72 12.79 2.88 4.32
CA ILE A 72 12.45 1.52 4.75
C ILE A 72 12.27 1.39 6.27
N SER A 73 12.98 2.18 7.05
CA SER A 73 12.86 2.19 8.51
C SER A 73 11.53 2.80 8.92
N ASP A 74 11.15 3.92 8.29
CA ASP A 74 9.84 4.55 8.49
C ASP A 74 8.71 3.61 8.11
N TYR A 75 8.82 2.94 6.95
CA TYR A 75 7.87 1.93 6.50
C TYR A 75 7.64 0.81 7.53
N ILE A 76 8.71 0.21 8.04
CA ILE A 76 8.60 -0.86 9.05
C ILE A 76 7.94 -0.32 10.32
N CYS A 77 8.36 0.86 10.80
CA CYS A 77 7.79 1.48 11.99
C CYS A 77 6.30 1.77 11.84
N VAL A 78 5.88 2.39 10.73
CA VAL A 78 4.46 2.69 10.46
C VAL A 78 3.64 1.41 10.34
N LYS A 79 4.20 0.34 9.76
CA LYS A 79 3.52 -0.97 9.70
C LYS A 79 3.20 -1.53 11.09
N PHE A 80 4.14 -1.42 12.03
CA PHE A 80 3.88 -1.79 13.43
C PHE A 80 2.91 -0.84 14.12
N LEU A 81 3.00 0.47 13.88
CA LEU A 81 2.05 1.44 14.41
C LEU A 81 0.62 1.13 13.94
N MET A 82 0.42 0.80 12.66
CA MET A 82 -0.89 0.41 12.11
C MET A 82 -1.38 -0.92 12.68
N LEU A 83 -0.52 -1.94 12.75
CA LEU A 83 -0.88 -3.25 13.27
C LEU A 83 -1.28 -3.22 14.74
N LEU A 84 -0.66 -2.33 15.51
CA LEU A 84 -0.89 -2.17 16.95
C LEU A 84 -1.84 -1.02 17.27
N ASN A 85 -2.43 -0.38 16.26
CA ASN A 85 -3.42 0.68 16.44
C ASN A 85 -4.75 0.06 16.88
N HIS A 86 -5.24 0.50 18.03
CA HIS A 86 -6.27 -0.20 18.80
C HIS A 86 -7.50 0.65 19.05
#